data_AF-A0AAC9FDP9-F1
#
_entry.id   AF-A0AAC9FDP9-F1
#
_cell.length_a   1.000
_cell.length_b   1.000
_cell.length_c   1.000
_cell.angle_alpha   90.00
_cell.angle_beta   90.00
_cell.angle_gamma   90.00
#
_symmetry.space_group_name_H-M   'P 1'
#
loop_
_entity.id
_entity.type
_entity.pdbx_description
1 polymer ?
#
loop_
_entity_poly.entity_id
_entity_poly.type
_entity_poly.pdbx_seq_one_letter_code
_entity_poly.pdbx_strand_id
1 'polypeptide(L)'
;MTAMQGSFLKIVVVVLLLLVGAPLIGSLIFNVAAAAYIMQMMGMVSDSQEKAAERRASDFQGVKVVPEGAPGLVALRNFDNFEQTRTVSLNMHMRLTDIRRGDQNAFDVNDVEAYLASRLPVLARAECDLVVKAFASKCAVNKVSARPTEDLYQVNMRLTFVQREPFGEVAKAPELNYVEIPLNLNDGDDKSIMTDSWVSQRTRYYDAVANGCAKIRAQNKNCAVMTVTIASTPQRGSSAIKVNAGARYAILQ
;
A
#
# COMPACT_ATOMS: atom_id res chain seq x y z
N MET A 1 14.30 20.33 -76.37
CA MET A 1 14.31 20.71 -74.94
C MET A 1 13.32 19.83 -74.18
N THR A 2 13.72 18.60 -73.84
CA THR A 2 12.90 17.64 -73.07
C THR A 2 13.82 16.56 -72.48
N ALA A 3 14.73 16.96 -71.59
CA ALA A 3 15.63 16.01 -70.92
C ALA A 3 16.01 16.46 -69.49
N MET A 4 15.13 17.19 -68.80
CA MET A 4 15.42 17.70 -67.45
C MET A 4 14.27 17.54 -66.45
N GLN A 5 13.29 16.67 -66.75
CA GLN A 5 12.10 16.46 -65.92
C GLN A 5 12.07 15.11 -65.20
N GLY A 6 12.92 14.15 -65.59
CA GLY A 6 12.93 12.79 -65.02
C GLY A 6 13.71 12.62 -63.72
N SER A 7 14.73 13.44 -63.47
CA SER A 7 15.61 13.28 -62.29
C SER A 7 15.04 13.87 -61.02
N PHE A 8 14.21 14.92 -61.12
CA PHE A 8 13.58 15.56 -59.97
C PHE A 8 12.50 14.67 -59.34
N LEU A 9 11.74 13.95 -60.18
CA LEU A 9 10.73 12.99 -59.73
C LEU A 9 11.34 11.84 -58.92
N LYS A 10 12.53 11.36 -59.30
CA LYS A 10 13.23 10.29 -58.58
C LYS A 10 13.67 10.71 -57.17
N ILE A 11 14.14 11.95 -57.02
CA ILE A 11 14.55 12.49 -55.71
C ILE A 11 13.34 12.64 -54.79
N VAL A 12 12.21 13.14 -55.31
CA VAL A 12 10.96 13.26 -54.54
C VAL A 12 10.45 11.89 -54.08
N VAL A 13 10.53 10.85 -54.92
CA VAL A 13 10.10 9.48 -54.55
C VAL A 13 10.98 8.87 -53.46
N VAL A 14 12.30 9.10 -53.49
CA VAL A 14 13.22 8.60 -52.44
C VAL A 14 12.97 9.29 -51.09
N VAL A 15 12.71 10.59 -51.10
CA VAL A 15 12.37 11.34 -49.88
C VAL A 15 11.03 10.89 -49.30
N LEU A 16 10.03 10.60 -50.15
CA LEU A 16 8.75 10.04 -49.72
C LEU A 16 8.90 8.63 -49.13
N LEU A 17 9.75 7.79 -49.70
CA LEU A 17 10.06 6.45 -49.18
C LEU A 17 10.76 6.49 -47.81
N LEU A 18 11.60 7.49 -47.55
CA LEU A 18 12.22 7.67 -46.24
C LEU A 18 11.25 8.22 -45.19
N LEU A 19 10.38 9.17 -45.57
CA LEU A 19 9.37 9.74 -44.67
C LEU A 19 8.24 8.76 -44.31
N VAL A 20 7.86 7.88 -45.24
CA VAL A 20 6.80 6.88 -45.02
C VAL A 20 7.36 5.52 -44.57
N GLY A 21 8.58 5.16 -44.97
CA GLY A 21 9.22 3.90 -44.60
C GLY A 21 9.80 3.87 -43.18
N ALA A 22 10.32 5.00 -42.68
CA ALA A 22 10.85 5.08 -41.31
C ALA A 22 9.80 4.79 -40.21
N PRO A 23 8.54 5.26 -40.28
CA PRO A 23 7.52 4.91 -39.29
C PRO A 23 7.08 3.43 -39.34
N LEU A 24 7.28 2.71 -40.46
CA LEU A 24 7.04 1.26 -40.52
C LEU A 24 8.07 0.47 -39.71
N ILE A 25 9.33 0.93 -39.63
CA ILE A 25 10.34 0.31 -38.76
C ILE A 25 10.08 0.66 -37.28
N GLY A 26 9.56 1.86 -37.00
CA GLY A 26 9.07 2.22 -35.65
C GLY A 26 7.91 1.33 -35.18
N SER A 27 7.02 0.93 -36.09
CA SER A 27 5.94 -0.04 -35.80
C SER A 27 6.45 -1.46 -35.51
N LEU A 28 7.67 -1.78 -35.94
CA LEU A 28 8.33 -3.07 -35.67
C LEU A 28 8.86 -3.17 -34.24
N ILE A 29 9.13 -2.04 -33.56
CA ILE A 29 9.48 -2.02 -32.13
C ILE A 29 8.23 -2.20 -31.27
N PHE A 30 7.07 -1.68 -31.70
CA PHE A 30 5.78 -1.96 -31.07
C PHE A 30 5.35 -3.45 -31.18
N ASN A 31 5.88 -4.18 -32.17
CA ASN A 31 5.64 -5.62 -32.31
C ASN A 31 6.33 -6.47 -31.24
N VAL A 32 7.30 -5.96 -30.48
CA VAL A 32 7.90 -6.72 -29.36
C VAL A 32 6.91 -6.88 -28.21
N ALA A 33 6.06 -5.88 -27.95
CA ALA A 33 5.00 -5.97 -26.97
C ALA A 33 3.89 -6.96 -27.40
N ALA A 34 3.59 -7.01 -28.70
CA ALA A 34 2.66 -8.00 -29.26
C ALA A 34 3.26 -9.43 -29.27
N ALA A 35 4.56 -9.58 -29.53
CA ALA A 35 5.25 -10.86 -29.50
C ALA A 35 5.29 -11.48 -28.08
N ALA A 36 5.41 -10.65 -27.04
CA ALA A 36 5.29 -11.12 -25.65
C ALA A 36 3.88 -11.68 -25.35
N TYR A 37 2.85 -11.07 -25.93
CA TYR A 37 1.45 -11.53 -25.80
C TYR A 37 1.18 -12.81 -26.59
N ILE A 38 1.77 -12.95 -27.79
CA ILE A 38 1.67 -14.17 -28.62
C ILE A 38 2.47 -15.32 -28.02
N MET A 39 3.63 -15.06 -27.39
CA MET A 39 4.40 -16.08 -26.66
C MET A 39 3.66 -16.60 -25.42
N GLN A 40 2.85 -15.76 -24.75
CA GLN A 40 1.94 -16.20 -23.68
C GLN A 40 0.84 -17.14 -24.18
N MET A 41 0.38 -16.99 -25.44
CA MET A 41 -0.65 -17.87 -26.01
C MET A 41 -0.11 -19.20 -26.58
N MET A 42 1.19 -19.32 -26.86
CA MET A 42 1.81 -20.54 -27.43
C MET A 42 2.42 -21.50 -26.40
N GLY A 43 2.15 -21.33 -25.10
CA GLY A 43 2.54 -22.31 -24.07
C GLY A 43 4.04 -22.44 -23.79
N MET A 44 4.89 -21.56 -24.33
CA MET A 44 6.34 -21.52 -24.03
C MET A 44 6.68 -20.77 -22.71
N VAL A 45 5.72 -20.70 -21.79
CA VAL A 45 5.84 -20.09 -20.46
C VAL A 45 5.48 -21.13 -19.39
N SER A 46 6.12 -22.29 -19.39
CA SER A 46 6.05 -23.22 -18.26
C SER A 46 7.16 -22.92 -17.24
N ASP A 47 8.37 -22.63 -17.72
CA ASP A 47 9.56 -22.51 -16.87
C ASP A 47 9.61 -21.19 -16.07
N SER A 48 8.99 -20.10 -16.55
CA SER A 48 8.98 -18.83 -15.81
C SER A 48 7.92 -18.78 -14.71
N GLN A 49 6.80 -19.49 -14.87
CA GLN A 49 5.76 -19.57 -13.85
C GLN A 49 6.17 -20.52 -12.74
N GLU A 50 6.79 -21.64 -13.08
CA GLU A 50 7.34 -22.61 -12.12
C GLU A 50 8.49 -21.97 -11.34
N LYS A 51 9.46 -21.34 -12.00
CA LYS A 51 10.52 -20.56 -11.31
C LYS A 51 9.98 -19.37 -10.54
N ALA A 52 8.90 -18.72 -10.98
CA ALA A 52 8.27 -17.64 -10.20
C ALA A 52 7.49 -18.18 -9.00
N ALA A 53 6.86 -19.35 -9.10
CA ALA A 53 6.16 -20.02 -8.01
C ALA A 53 7.14 -20.58 -6.98
N GLU A 54 8.21 -21.23 -7.42
CA GLU A 54 9.31 -21.73 -6.59
C GLU A 54 10.05 -20.58 -5.89
N ARG A 55 10.30 -19.47 -6.62
CA ARG A 55 10.74 -18.22 -5.99
C ARG A 55 9.72 -17.76 -4.95
N ARG A 56 8.42 -17.64 -5.27
CA ARG A 56 7.39 -17.20 -4.30
C ARG A 56 7.38 -18.02 -3.02
N ALA A 57 7.69 -19.30 -3.11
CA ALA A 57 7.82 -20.22 -1.99
C ALA A 57 9.26 -20.26 -1.42
N SER A 58 10.06 -19.19 -1.50
CA SER A 58 11.40 -19.12 -0.89
C SER A 58 11.64 -17.78 -0.19
N ASP A 59 12.41 -17.75 0.89
CA ASP A 59 12.71 -16.55 1.67
C ASP A 59 13.73 -15.62 0.96
N PHE A 60 14.28 -14.65 1.69
CA PHE A 60 15.29 -13.71 1.20
C PHE A 60 16.64 -14.36 0.87
N GLN A 61 16.92 -15.52 1.45
CA GLN A 61 18.17 -16.27 1.32
C GLN A 61 18.01 -17.46 0.35
N GLY A 62 16.82 -17.62 -0.26
CA GLY A 62 16.52 -18.72 -1.18
C GLY A 62 16.13 -20.02 -0.47
N VAL A 63 15.84 -19.97 0.83
CA VAL A 63 15.33 -21.12 1.60
C VAL A 63 13.85 -21.30 1.32
N LYS A 64 13.42 -22.51 0.99
CA LYS A 64 12.02 -22.79 0.69
C LYS A 64 11.12 -22.47 1.89
N VAL A 65 9.96 -21.89 1.63
CA VAL A 65 8.90 -21.55 2.58
C VAL A 65 7.65 -22.35 2.20
N VAL A 66 6.97 -22.93 3.19
CA VAL A 66 5.73 -23.70 3.03
C VAL A 66 4.54 -22.84 3.50
N PRO A 67 3.86 -22.12 2.58
CA PRO A 67 2.69 -21.34 2.93
C PRO A 67 1.40 -22.14 2.73
N GLU A 68 0.76 -22.57 3.81
CA GLU A 68 -0.66 -22.91 3.75
C GLU A 68 -1.48 -21.60 3.71
N GLY A 69 -1.77 -21.09 2.51
CA GLY A 69 -2.72 -19.98 2.31
C GLY A 69 -2.26 -18.60 2.79
N ALA A 70 -0.96 -18.30 2.80
CA ALA A 70 -0.39 -17.09 3.41
C ALA A 70 -0.27 -15.88 2.46
N PRO A 71 -1.19 -14.89 2.50
CA PRO A 71 -1.11 -13.70 1.65
C PRO A 71 0.12 -12.83 1.95
N GLY A 72 0.68 -12.89 3.16
CA GLY A 72 1.84 -12.07 3.53
C GLY A 72 3.20 -12.62 3.11
N LEU A 73 3.29 -13.79 2.48
CA LEU A 73 4.57 -14.32 1.98
C LEU A 73 5.16 -13.44 0.86
N VAL A 74 4.32 -13.01 -0.09
CA VAL A 74 4.74 -12.10 -1.18
C VAL A 74 5.24 -10.76 -0.62
N ALA A 75 4.59 -10.30 0.45
CA ALA A 75 4.89 -9.07 1.16
C ALA A 75 6.19 -9.11 1.97
N LEU A 76 6.84 -10.26 2.14
CA LEU A 76 8.16 -10.32 2.78
C LEU A 76 9.28 -10.04 1.78
N ARG A 77 9.21 -10.52 0.54
CA ARG A 77 10.39 -10.83 -0.29
C ARG A 77 11.08 -9.69 -1.04
N ASN A 78 10.54 -8.47 -1.09
CA ASN A 78 11.10 -7.42 -1.97
C ASN A 78 11.05 -6.04 -1.34
N PHE A 79 12.06 -5.63 -0.56
CA PHE A 79 12.09 -4.37 0.22
C PHE A 79 11.65 -3.12 -0.55
N ASP A 80 11.93 -3.02 -1.86
CA ASP A 80 11.54 -1.87 -2.68
C ASP A 80 10.09 -1.95 -3.25
N ASN A 81 9.51 -3.15 -3.35
CA ASN A 81 8.09 -3.39 -3.70
C ASN A 81 7.21 -3.74 -2.47
N PHE A 82 7.84 -3.88 -1.31
CA PHE A 82 7.30 -4.20 0.03
C PHE A 82 6.34 -3.13 0.55
N GLU A 83 6.53 -1.91 0.06
CA GLU A 83 5.73 -0.75 0.42
C GLU A 83 4.25 -0.97 0.05
N GLN A 84 3.90 -1.79 -0.94
CA GLN A 84 2.52 -1.89 -1.43
C GLN A 84 1.61 -2.87 -0.67
N THR A 85 2.18 -3.81 0.09
CA THR A 85 1.41 -4.88 0.75
C THR A 85 1.16 -4.65 2.23
N ARG A 86 1.95 -3.79 2.87
CA ARG A 86 1.82 -3.50 4.30
C ARG A 86 0.97 -2.29 4.50
N THR A 87 -0.11 -2.46 5.26
CA THR A 87 -1.17 -1.45 5.29
C THR A 87 -1.56 -1.04 6.69
N VAL A 88 -1.85 0.25 6.84
CA VAL A 88 -2.67 0.75 7.95
C VAL A 88 -4.02 1.13 7.38
N SER A 89 -5.07 0.45 7.82
CA SER A 89 -6.45 0.72 7.42
C SER A 89 -7.18 1.40 8.57
N LEU A 90 -7.67 2.61 8.32
CA LEU A 90 -8.44 3.38 9.28
C LEU A 90 -9.88 3.57 8.80
N ASN A 91 -10.81 3.33 9.70
CA ASN A 91 -12.21 3.71 9.54
C ASN A 91 -12.60 4.53 10.76
N MET A 92 -12.72 5.85 10.61
CA MET A 92 -12.87 6.77 11.72
C MET A 92 -14.14 7.58 11.58
N HIS A 93 -14.90 7.70 12.66
CA HIS A 93 -16.00 8.64 12.76
C HIS A 93 -15.52 9.91 13.48
N MET A 94 -15.63 11.06 12.80
CA MET A 94 -15.15 12.35 13.29
C MET A 94 -16.25 13.41 13.15
N ARG A 95 -16.30 14.39 14.07
CA ARG A 95 -17.14 15.57 13.86
C ARG A 95 -16.48 16.51 12.87
N LEU A 96 -17.29 17.34 12.21
CA LEU A 96 -16.78 18.39 11.34
C LEU A 96 -15.84 19.35 12.11
N THR A 97 -16.17 19.67 13.36
CA THR A 97 -15.32 20.50 14.24
C THR A 97 -13.94 19.90 14.48
N ASP A 98 -13.84 18.58 14.59
CA ASP A 98 -12.56 17.88 14.75
C ASP A 98 -11.74 17.92 13.45
N ILE A 99 -12.40 17.84 12.28
CA ILE A 99 -11.76 17.96 10.95
C ILE A 99 -11.29 19.40 10.68
N ARG A 100 -12.01 20.39 11.21
CA ARG A 100 -11.69 21.82 11.13
C ARG A 100 -10.57 22.26 12.06
N ARG A 101 -10.18 21.42 13.03
CA ARG A 101 -9.17 21.79 14.03
C ARG A 101 -7.84 22.15 13.37
N GLY A 102 -7.31 23.32 13.74
CA GLY A 102 -6.02 23.82 13.24
C GLY A 102 -6.08 24.53 11.89
N ASP A 103 -7.28 24.78 11.35
CA ASP A 103 -7.48 25.60 10.15
C ASP A 103 -8.22 26.89 10.51
N GLN A 104 -7.54 28.03 10.34
CA GLN A 104 -8.05 29.35 10.74
C GLN A 104 -9.20 29.84 9.86
N ASN A 105 -9.31 29.34 8.62
CA ASN A 105 -10.34 29.76 7.67
C ASN A 105 -11.53 28.79 7.63
N ALA A 106 -11.54 27.80 8.51
CA ALA A 106 -12.45 26.66 8.44
C ALA A 106 -13.93 26.99 8.66
N PHE A 107 -14.22 28.08 9.37
CA PHE A 107 -15.57 28.48 9.74
C PHE A 107 -16.28 29.32 8.67
N ASP A 108 -15.52 29.90 7.74
CA ASP A 108 -16.04 30.76 6.67
C ASP A 108 -16.44 29.97 5.40
N VAL A 109 -16.28 28.64 5.43
CA VAL A 109 -16.55 27.78 4.27
C VAL A 109 -17.98 27.25 4.30
N ASN A 110 -18.78 27.73 3.35
CA ASN A 110 -20.17 27.31 3.14
C ASN A 110 -20.29 25.95 2.42
N ASP A 111 -19.31 25.61 1.57
CA ASP A 111 -19.26 24.31 0.88
C ASP A 111 -18.46 23.30 1.72
N VAL A 112 -19.18 22.55 2.55
CA VAL A 112 -18.60 21.55 3.45
C VAL A 112 -17.97 20.39 2.68
N GLU A 113 -18.51 20.02 1.51
CA GLU A 113 -17.98 18.90 0.72
C GLU A 113 -16.64 19.25 0.10
N ALA A 114 -16.54 20.41 -0.56
CA ALA A 114 -15.28 20.92 -1.09
C ALA A 114 -14.25 21.15 0.03
N TYR A 115 -14.71 21.65 1.18
CA TYR A 115 -13.86 21.80 2.36
C TYR A 115 -13.28 20.44 2.80
N LEU A 116 -14.11 19.42 2.98
CA LEU A 116 -13.66 18.09 3.39
C LEU A 116 -12.67 17.50 2.39
N ALA A 117 -12.96 17.59 1.08
CA ALA A 117 -12.07 17.10 0.04
C ALA A 117 -10.67 17.75 0.13
N SER A 118 -10.61 19.05 0.43
CA SER A 118 -9.34 19.76 0.61
C SER A 118 -8.57 19.37 1.88
N ARG A 119 -9.28 18.99 2.96
CA ARG A 119 -8.68 18.62 4.26
C ARG A 119 -8.23 17.17 4.34
N LEU A 120 -8.84 16.26 3.58
CA LEU A 120 -8.52 14.83 3.63
C LEU A 120 -7.03 14.51 3.42
N PRO A 121 -6.31 15.13 2.46
CA PRO A 121 -4.87 14.93 2.32
C PRO A 121 -4.08 15.38 3.55
N VAL A 122 -4.49 16.46 4.22
CA VAL A 122 -3.82 16.96 5.44
C VAL A 122 -3.99 15.97 6.58
N LEU A 123 -5.21 15.47 6.79
CA LEU A 123 -5.50 14.44 7.80
C LEU A 123 -4.71 13.16 7.54
N ALA A 124 -4.67 12.70 6.30
CA ALA A 124 -3.97 11.47 5.94
C ALA A 124 -2.44 11.59 6.11
N ARG A 125 -1.86 12.77 5.81
CA ARG A 125 -0.44 13.06 6.08
C ARG A 125 -0.14 13.05 7.58
N ALA A 126 -0.95 13.74 8.38
CA ALA A 126 -0.80 13.73 9.83
C ALA A 126 -0.87 12.31 10.42
N GLU A 127 -1.73 11.44 9.87
CA GLU A 127 -1.80 10.05 10.27
C GLU A 127 -0.52 9.27 9.88
N CYS A 128 0.02 9.50 8.69
CA CYS A 128 1.31 8.95 8.29
C CYS A 128 2.44 9.40 9.23
N ASP A 129 2.44 10.65 9.70
CA ASP A 129 3.44 11.13 10.65
C ASP A 129 3.40 10.35 11.98
N LEU A 130 2.21 9.97 12.46
CA LEU A 130 2.06 9.12 13.64
C LEU A 130 2.65 7.72 13.40
N VAL A 131 2.38 7.12 12.24
CA VAL A 131 2.91 5.80 11.86
C VAL A 131 4.44 5.83 11.72
N VAL A 132 4.98 6.86 11.07
CA VAL A 132 6.43 7.10 10.93
C VAL A 132 7.08 7.40 12.27
N LYS A 133 6.38 8.03 13.21
CA LYS A 133 6.91 8.24 14.56
C LYS A 133 6.99 6.93 15.34
N ALA A 134 6.00 6.06 15.21
CA ALA A 134 5.92 4.83 15.98
C ALA A 134 6.86 3.72 15.46
N PHE A 135 6.63 3.19 14.25
CA PHE A 135 7.29 1.97 13.76
C PHE A 135 7.69 1.98 12.28
N ALA A 136 7.35 3.02 11.53
CA ALA A 136 7.71 3.11 10.11
C ALA A 136 8.92 4.02 9.86
N SER A 137 9.68 3.74 8.81
CA SER A 137 10.70 4.66 8.25
C SER A 137 10.12 5.55 7.16
N LYS A 138 9.12 5.06 6.43
CA LYS A 138 8.36 5.79 5.42
C LYS A 138 6.88 5.42 5.51
N CYS A 139 6.01 6.37 5.19
CA CYS A 139 4.58 6.14 5.05
C CYS A 139 4.07 6.89 3.82
N ALA A 140 3.16 6.28 3.09
CA ALA A 140 2.48 6.86 1.94
C ALA A 140 0.97 6.67 2.06
N VAL A 141 0.22 7.67 1.61
CA VAL A 141 -1.24 7.61 1.55
C VAL A 141 -1.61 6.89 0.27
N ASN A 142 -2.27 5.73 0.37
CA ASN A 142 -2.79 5.00 -0.79
C ASN A 142 -4.19 5.50 -1.16
N LYS A 143 -5.08 5.63 -0.16
CA LYS A 143 -6.45 6.11 -0.35
C LYS A 143 -6.91 6.88 0.87
N VAL A 144 -7.64 7.98 0.65
CA VAL A 144 -8.41 8.67 1.68
C VAL A 144 -9.75 9.10 1.09
N SER A 145 -10.81 8.96 1.88
CA SER A 145 -12.15 9.41 1.51
C SER A 145 -12.93 9.73 2.77
N ALA A 146 -13.88 10.64 2.68
CA ALA A 146 -14.86 10.90 3.72
C ALA A 146 -16.26 10.83 3.12
N ARG A 147 -17.21 10.37 3.91
CA ARG A 147 -18.63 10.46 3.58
C ARG A 147 -19.41 10.92 4.81
N PRO A 148 -20.47 11.72 4.62
CA PRO A 148 -21.35 12.06 5.72
C PRO A 148 -22.06 10.81 6.25
N THR A 149 -22.29 10.82 7.55
CA THR A 149 -23.24 9.97 8.30
C THR A 149 -24.19 10.91 9.06
N GLU A 150 -25.17 10.39 9.81
CA GLU A 150 -26.20 11.23 10.47
C GLU A 150 -25.62 12.48 11.16
N ASP A 151 -24.73 12.30 12.14
CA ASP A 151 -24.13 13.41 12.92
C ASP A 151 -22.61 13.55 12.77
N LEU A 152 -21.97 12.66 12.01
CA LEU A 152 -20.51 12.53 11.91
C LEU A 152 -20.08 12.35 10.45
N TYR A 153 -18.76 12.36 10.24
CA TYR A 153 -18.15 11.99 8.98
C TYR A 153 -17.37 10.70 9.17
N GLN A 154 -17.67 9.71 8.33
CA GLN A 154 -16.87 8.50 8.27
C GLN A 154 -15.70 8.72 7.31
N VAL A 155 -14.50 8.81 7.88
CA VAL A 155 -13.24 8.95 7.18
C VAL A 155 -12.60 7.57 7.04
N ASN A 156 -12.42 7.13 5.79
CA ASN A 156 -11.73 5.91 5.45
C ASN A 156 -10.34 6.24 4.90
N MET A 157 -9.31 5.66 5.48
CA MET A 157 -7.93 5.81 5.03
C MET A 157 -7.28 4.45 4.84
N ARG A 158 -6.47 4.33 3.80
CA ARG A 158 -5.51 3.25 3.61
C ARG A 158 -4.15 3.88 3.41
N LEU A 159 -3.24 3.53 4.29
CA LEU A 159 -1.84 3.92 4.24
C LEU A 159 -1.01 2.69 3.92
N THR A 160 0.12 2.93 3.28
CA THR A 160 1.18 1.96 3.04
C THR A 160 2.44 2.41 3.76
N PHE A 161 3.26 1.48 4.25
CA PHE A 161 4.44 1.85 5.04
C PHE A 161 5.62 0.92 4.84
N VAL A 162 6.82 1.47 5.08
CA VAL A 162 8.06 0.71 5.26
C VAL A 162 8.32 0.61 6.76
N GLN A 163 8.44 -0.61 7.27
CA GLN A 163 8.81 -0.81 8.68
C GLN A 163 10.23 -0.31 8.92
N ARG A 164 10.43 0.41 10.02
CA ARG A 164 11.73 1.00 10.36
C ARG A 164 12.73 -0.06 10.78
N GLU A 165 12.31 -0.94 11.70
CA GLU A 165 13.17 -1.99 12.20
C GLU A 165 13.26 -3.13 11.17
N PRO A 166 14.47 -3.68 10.91
CA PRO A 166 14.63 -4.78 9.98
C PRO A 166 13.82 -6.00 10.42
N PHE A 167 13.56 -6.91 9.48
CA PHE A 167 12.81 -8.14 9.75
C PHE A 167 13.46 -8.94 10.88
N GLY A 168 14.78 -9.12 10.85
CA GLY A 168 15.57 -9.84 11.86
C GLY A 168 16.21 -11.10 11.30
N GLU A 169 16.60 -12.01 12.17
CA GLU A 169 17.28 -13.25 11.80
C GLU A 169 16.27 -14.36 11.51
N VAL A 170 16.51 -15.10 10.43
CA VAL A 170 15.73 -16.28 10.04
C VAL A 170 16.54 -17.52 10.37
N ALA A 171 15.90 -18.51 11.00
CA ALA A 171 16.56 -19.76 11.32
C ALA A 171 17.01 -20.46 10.02
N LYS A 172 18.20 -21.06 10.05
CA LYS A 172 18.65 -21.89 8.92
C LYS A 172 17.93 -23.23 8.99
N ALA A 173 16.93 -23.42 8.14
CA ALA A 173 16.20 -24.66 8.00
C ALA A 173 16.15 -25.07 6.51
N PRO A 174 15.97 -26.36 6.18
CA PRO A 174 15.72 -26.79 4.80
C PRO A 174 14.41 -26.22 4.24
N GLU A 175 13.41 -26.07 5.11
CA GLU A 175 12.11 -25.47 4.81
C GLU A 175 11.68 -24.60 5.99
N LEU A 176 11.07 -23.46 5.70
CA LEU A 176 10.55 -22.49 6.67
C LEU A 176 9.03 -22.46 6.63
N ASN A 177 8.42 -22.18 7.76
CA ASN A 177 7.00 -21.92 7.90
C ASN A 177 6.74 -20.44 8.04
N TYR A 178 5.70 -19.96 7.38
CA TYR A 178 5.18 -18.62 7.55
C TYR A 178 4.06 -18.64 8.59
N VAL A 179 4.19 -17.85 9.66
CA VAL A 179 3.18 -17.77 10.71
C VAL A 179 2.72 -16.34 10.91
N GLU A 180 1.40 -16.14 10.87
CA GLU A 180 0.79 -14.87 11.23
C GLU A 180 0.33 -14.86 12.68
N ILE A 181 0.73 -13.83 13.41
CA ILE A 181 0.38 -13.64 14.81
C ILE A 181 -0.56 -12.44 14.89
N PRO A 182 -1.86 -12.65 15.18
CA PRO A 182 -2.78 -11.54 15.43
C PRO A 182 -2.52 -10.95 16.82
N LEU A 183 -2.67 -9.63 16.94
CA LEU A 183 -2.67 -8.91 18.21
C LEU A 183 -3.89 -8.01 18.28
N ASN A 184 -4.67 -8.18 19.33
CA ASN A 184 -5.71 -7.23 19.70
C ASN A 184 -5.05 -6.05 20.45
N LEU A 185 -5.25 -4.82 19.95
CA LEU A 185 -4.65 -3.61 20.51
C LEU A 185 -5.53 -2.96 21.60
N ASN A 186 -6.74 -3.48 21.83
CA ASN A 186 -7.65 -3.02 22.86
C ASN A 186 -7.54 -3.77 24.20
N ASP A 187 -6.69 -4.80 24.29
CA ASP A 187 -6.58 -5.64 25.49
C ASP A 187 -7.90 -6.37 25.85
N GLY A 188 -8.57 -6.93 24.82
CA GLY A 188 -9.83 -7.66 24.97
C GLY A 188 -10.98 -7.03 24.20
N ASP A 189 -11.88 -6.33 24.89
CA ASP A 189 -13.12 -5.81 24.31
C ASP A 189 -12.97 -4.46 23.59
N ASP A 190 -13.99 -4.08 22.81
CA ASP A 190 -14.05 -2.76 22.19
C ASP A 190 -13.96 -1.64 23.24
N LYS A 191 -13.10 -0.65 22.97
CA LYS A 191 -12.90 0.47 23.88
C LYS A 191 -13.82 1.64 23.53
N SER A 192 -14.60 2.11 24.50
CA SER A 192 -15.35 3.36 24.36
C SER A 192 -14.47 4.54 24.72
N ILE A 193 -14.31 5.49 23.79
CA ILE A 193 -13.54 6.72 24.04
C ILE A 193 -14.25 7.95 23.48
N MET A 194 -13.93 9.11 24.02
CA MET A 194 -14.38 10.37 23.45
C MET A 194 -13.63 10.69 22.16
N THR A 195 -14.33 11.30 21.21
CA THR A 195 -13.83 11.68 19.88
C THR A 195 -12.65 12.66 19.92
N ASP A 196 -12.53 13.47 20.98
CA ASP A 196 -11.39 14.39 21.20
C ASP A 196 -10.10 13.65 21.58
N SER A 197 -10.22 12.53 22.28
CA SER A 197 -9.14 11.65 22.72
C SER A 197 -8.65 10.72 21.61
N TRP A 198 -9.28 10.80 20.43
CA TRP A 198 -9.09 9.82 19.37
C TRP A 198 -7.67 9.78 18.82
N VAL A 199 -7.05 10.95 18.62
CA VAL A 199 -5.66 11.07 18.15
C VAL A 199 -4.69 10.41 19.14
N SER A 200 -4.81 10.75 20.42
CA SER A 200 -3.96 10.20 21.48
C SER A 200 -4.10 8.67 21.60
N GLN A 201 -5.31 8.15 21.41
CA GLN A 201 -5.56 6.70 21.45
C GLN A 201 -4.93 5.99 20.24
N ARG A 202 -4.95 6.59 19.03
CA ARG A 202 -4.26 6.03 17.86
C ARG A 202 -2.75 5.99 18.03
N THR A 203 -2.15 7.04 18.59
CA THR A 203 -0.73 7.03 18.94
C THR A 203 -0.38 5.83 19.84
N ARG A 204 -1.19 5.59 20.89
CA ARG A 204 -0.99 4.41 21.76
C ARG A 204 -1.09 3.09 21.03
N TYR A 205 -2.03 2.95 20.08
CA TYR A 205 -2.12 1.74 19.26
C TYR A 205 -0.87 1.54 18.40
N TYR A 206 -0.35 2.59 17.77
CA TYR A 206 0.88 2.47 16.98
C TYR A 206 2.11 2.15 17.83
N ASP A 207 2.22 2.74 19.02
CA ASP A 207 3.28 2.38 19.96
C ASP A 207 3.14 0.91 20.41
N ALA A 208 1.91 0.44 20.65
CA ALA A 208 1.65 -0.97 20.96
C ALA A 208 2.01 -1.91 19.80
N VAL A 209 1.84 -1.48 18.55
CA VAL A 209 2.29 -2.23 17.36
C VAL A 209 3.82 -2.38 17.35
N ALA A 210 4.55 -1.29 17.58
CA ALA A 210 6.01 -1.32 17.66
C ALA A 210 6.48 -2.28 18.77
N ASN A 211 5.89 -2.15 19.96
CA ASN A 211 6.21 -2.97 21.12
C ASN A 211 5.86 -4.46 20.91
N GLY A 212 4.72 -4.76 20.27
CA GLY A 212 4.32 -6.11 19.94
C GLY A 212 5.34 -6.79 19.03
N CYS A 213 5.77 -6.10 17.97
CA CYS A 213 6.78 -6.65 17.07
C CYS A 213 8.16 -6.81 17.75
N ALA A 214 8.55 -5.89 18.64
CA ALA A 214 9.77 -6.03 19.42
C ALA A 214 9.74 -7.27 20.34
N LYS A 215 8.61 -7.53 21.02
CA LYS A 215 8.42 -8.74 21.85
C LYS A 215 8.51 -10.03 21.03
N ILE A 216 7.84 -10.06 19.87
CA ILE A 216 7.89 -11.21 18.95
C ILE A 216 9.32 -11.43 18.46
N ARG A 217 10.04 -10.36 18.09
CA ARG A 217 11.44 -10.44 17.66
C ARG A 217 12.36 -10.96 18.77
N ALA A 218 12.14 -10.59 20.03
CA ALA A 218 12.95 -11.11 21.14
C ALA A 218 12.84 -12.63 21.27
N GLN A 219 11.65 -13.18 21.00
CA GLN A 219 11.34 -14.62 21.10
C GLN A 219 11.73 -15.39 19.84
N ASN A 220 11.41 -14.86 18.65
CA ASN A 220 11.52 -15.56 17.36
C ASN A 220 12.68 -15.07 16.48
N LYS A 221 13.44 -14.08 16.94
CA LYS A 221 14.55 -13.40 16.22
C LYS A 221 14.17 -12.63 14.96
N ASN A 222 12.96 -12.83 14.43
CA ASN A 222 12.37 -12.01 13.39
C ASN A 222 10.94 -11.55 13.71
N CYS A 223 10.54 -10.45 13.08
CA CYS A 223 9.16 -9.95 13.09
C CYS A 223 8.93 -8.93 11.96
N ALA A 224 7.79 -9.08 11.29
CA ALA A 224 7.25 -8.18 10.29
C ALA A 224 5.86 -7.68 10.69
N VAL A 225 5.65 -6.37 10.76
CA VAL A 225 4.30 -5.78 10.86
C VAL A 225 3.65 -5.82 9.48
N MET A 226 2.52 -6.52 9.35
CA MET A 226 1.84 -6.74 8.08
C MET A 226 0.67 -5.79 7.88
N THR A 227 -0.25 -5.79 8.84
CA THR A 227 -1.46 -4.97 8.76
C THR A 227 -1.76 -4.36 10.12
N VAL A 228 -2.20 -3.12 10.13
CA VAL A 228 -2.81 -2.48 11.30
C VAL A 228 -4.20 -2.02 10.88
N THR A 229 -5.22 -2.39 11.65
CA THR A 229 -6.60 -1.99 11.40
C THR A 229 -7.11 -1.25 12.62
N ILE A 230 -7.62 -0.04 12.42
CA ILE A 230 -8.26 0.76 13.46
C ILE A 230 -9.62 1.20 12.93
N ALA A 231 -10.68 0.71 13.55
CA ALA A 231 -12.05 1.04 13.18
C ALA A 231 -12.76 1.67 14.37
N SER A 232 -13.59 2.67 14.13
CA SER A 232 -14.50 3.21 15.13
C SER A 232 -15.95 3.08 14.68
N THR A 233 -16.85 2.97 15.65
CA THR A 233 -18.29 3.04 15.44
C THR A 233 -18.89 4.06 16.41
N PRO A 234 -19.83 4.92 15.96
CA PRO A 234 -20.45 5.89 16.84
C PRO A 234 -21.36 5.21 17.87
N GLN A 235 -21.38 5.76 19.08
CA GLN A 235 -22.38 5.39 20.09
C GLN A 235 -23.60 6.30 19.96
N ARG A 236 -24.79 5.73 19.83
CA ARG A 236 -26.04 6.50 19.72
C ARG A 236 -26.21 7.43 20.92
N GLY A 237 -26.55 8.69 20.66
CA GLY A 237 -26.83 9.69 21.68
C GLY A 237 -25.60 10.14 22.48
N SER A 238 -24.38 9.88 22.01
CA SER A 238 -23.14 10.24 22.70
C SER A 238 -22.07 10.76 21.74
N SER A 239 -21.17 11.61 22.25
CA SER A 239 -19.94 12.01 21.55
C SER A 239 -18.85 10.93 21.57
N ALA A 240 -19.12 9.79 22.21
CA ALA A 240 -18.21 8.66 22.30
C ALA A 240 -18.27 7.78 21.05
N ILE A 241 -17.12 7.15 20.76
CA ILE A 241 -16.96 6.15 19.72
C ILE A 241 -16.48 4.85 20.37
N LYS A 242 -17.03 3.72 19.94
CA LYS A 242 -16.42 2.41 20.20
C LYS A 242 -15.30 2.21 19.20
N VAL A 243 -14.23 1.59 19.65
CA VAL A 243 -13.04 1.39 18.84
C VAL A 243 -12.65 -0.07 18.86
N ASN A 244 -12.41 -0.60 17.67
CA ASN A 244 -11.75 -1.88 17.46
C ASN A 244 -10.38 -1.63 16.81
N ALA A 245 -9.32 -2.16 17.41
CA ALA A 245 -7.97 -2.02 16.88
C ALA A 245 -7.21 -3.34 16.94
N GLY A 246 -6.55 -3.70 15.84
CA GLY A 246 -5.80 -4.93 15.72
C GLY A 246 -4.59 -4.79 14.82
N ALA A 247 -3.61 -5.65 15.04
CA ALA A 247 -2.45 -5.79 14.18
C ALA A 247 -2.22 -7.26 13.82
N ARG A 248 -1.58 -7.50 12.67
CA ARG A 248 -1.06 -8.81 12.29
C ARG A 248 0.43 -8.70 12.07
N TYR A 249 1.17 -9.60 12.69
CA TYR A 249 2.59 -9.77 12.48
C TYR A 249 2.85 -11.04 11.67
N ALA A 250 4.00 -11.10 11.01
CA ALA A 250 4.52 -12.29 10.37
C ALA A 250 5.89 -12.67 10.94
N ILE A 251 6.12 -13.97 11.07
CA ILE A 251 7.42 -14.56 11.38
C ILE A 251 7.73 -15.69 10.38
N LEU A 252 9.03 -15.98 10.24
CA LEU A 252 9.55 -17.15 9.53
C LEU A 252 10.28 -18.05 10.52
N GLN A 253 9.92 -19.35 10.57
CA GLN A 253 10.50 -20.33 11.50
C GLN A 253 10.69 -21.71 10.88
#